data_AF-A0A964AQB8-F1
#
_entry.id   AF-A0A964AQB8-F1
#
_cell.length_a   1.000
_cell.length_b   1.000
_cell.length_c   1.000
_cell.angle_alpha   90.00
_cell.angle_beta   90.00
_cell.angle_gamma   90.00
#
_symmetry.space_group_name_H-M   'P 1'
#
loop_
_entity.id
_entity.type
_entity.pdbx_description
1 polymer ?
#
loop_
_entity_poly.entity_id
_entity_poly.type
_entity_poly.pdbx_seq_one_letter_code
_entity_poly.pdbx_strand_id
1 'polypeptide(L)'
;MKRAGFGVRRRQGQTMIELAIVMATILLLAGLGFSFFNNIRNRVRVVEAVVNAEGIQTAQVAHFVGSKDNEFVEIVAWAPDNQPGPTLRAWAKNTGFDELGWSPDGDVRCSYRSPGFGTDQVQVQVLCDLDGDRSRILVPRDVTLAMANGGRWGQRAASPDICVFGPTAGIPSERLSLRTHSSCYATRSEAGEY
;
A
#
# COMPACT_ATOMS: atom_id res chain seq x y z
N MET A 1 4.15 75.70 14.71
CA MET A 1 3.10 74.73 14.29
C MET A 1 3.53 74.06 12.98
N LYS A 2 3.92 72.78 13.02
CA LYS A 2 4.35 71.99 11.84
C LYS A 2 3.11 71.35 11.19
N ARG A 3 2.80 71.70 9.94
CA ARG A 3 1.73 71.04 9.17
C ARG A 3 2.24 69.71 8.66
N ALA A 4 1.68 68.61 9.17
CA ALA A 4 1.89 67.27 8.64
C ALA A 4 1.12 67.16 7.31
N GLY A 5 1.84 67.23 6.19
CA GLY A 5 1.29 66.97 4.86
C GLY A 5 1.07 65.46 4.71
N PHE A 6 -0.20 65.03 4.70
CA PHE A 6 -0.58 63.67 4.37
C PHE A 6 -0.38 63.49 2.85
N GLY A 7 0.78 62.96 2.47
CA GLY A 7 1.08 62.61 1.09
C GLY A 7 0.11 61.55 0.60
N VAL A 8 -0.83 61.94 -0.25
CA VAL A 8 -1.75 61.04 -0.94
C VAL A 8 -0.92 60.17 -1.88
N ARG A 9 -0.67 58.90 -1.49
CA ARG A 9 -0.05 57.91 -2.39
C ARG A 9 -1.00 57.67 -3.55
N ARG A 10 -0.57 57.98 -4.77
CA ARG A 10 -1.30 57.59 -5.99
C ARG A 10 -1.43 56.08 -6.01
N ARG A 11 -2.65 55.56 -5.95
CA ARG A 11 -2.93 54.15 -6.22
C ARG A 11 -2.64 53.91 -7.70
N GLN A 12 -1.48 53.34 -8.02
CA GLN A 12 -1.23 52.80 -9.35
C GLN A 12 -2.19 51.63 -9.53
N GLY A 13 -3.13 51.74 -10.46
CA GLY A 13 -4.01 50.62 -10.82
C GLY A 13 -3.16 49.53 -11.44
N GLN A 14 -3.27 48.30 -10.95
CA GLN A 14 -2.65 47.15 -11.59
C GLN A 14 -3.13 47.07 -13.04
N THR A 15 -2.17 46.93 -13.95
CA THR A 15 -2.49 46.77 -15.36
C THR A 15 -3.13 45.39 -15.58
N MET A 16 -4.11 45.28 -16.51
CA MET A 16 -4.74 43.98 -16.80
C MET A 16 -3.72 42.92 -17.22
N ILE A 17 -2.60 43.33 -17.82
CA ILE A 17 -1.52 42.44 -18.23
C ILE A 17 -0.75 41.87 -17.04
N GLU A 18 -0.55 42.65 -15.97
CA GLU A 18 0.13 42.20 -14.76
C GLU A 18 -0.67 41.10 -14.06
N LEU A 19 -2.00 41.27 -14.02
CA LEU A 19 -2.89 40.23 -13.50
C LEU A 19 -2.88 38.96 -14.36
N ALA A 20 -2.84 39.10 -15.70
CA ALA A 20 -2.82 37.97 -16.61
C ALA A 20 -1.56 37.11 -16.46
N ILE A 21 -0.40 37.74 -16.26
CA ILE A 21 0.87 37.01 -16.05
C ILE A 21 0.85 36.26 -14.72
N VAL A 22 0.35 36.88 -13.65
CA VAL A 22 0.25 36.24 -12.33
C VAL A 22 -0.70 35.04 -12.37
N MET A 23 -1.84 35.15 -13.04
CA MET A 23 -2.73 34.00 -13.24
C MET A 23 -2.05 32.88 -14.03
N ALA A 24 -1.33 33.22 -15.10
CA ALA A 24 -0.61 32.23 -15.91
C ALA A 24 0.43 31.45 -15.10
N THR A 25 1.19 32.13 -14.22
CA THR A 25 2.20 31.46 -13.38
C THR A 25 1.55 30.61 -12.29
N ILE A 26 0.46 31.06 -11.68
CA ILE A 26 -0.28 30.27 -10.67
C ILE A 26 -0.85 28.99 -11.31
N LEU A 27 -1.44 29.08 -12.50
CA LEU A 27 -1.98 27.90 -13.19
C LEU A 27 -0.88 26.90 -13.56
N LEU A 28 0.29 27.39 -13.99
CA LEU A 28 1.43 26.53 -14.28
C LEU A 28 1.94 25.80 -13.02
N LEU A 29 2.07 26.52 -11.90
CA LEU A 29 2.52 25.92 -10.63
C LEU A 29 1.49 24.95 -10.05
N ALA A 30 0.20 25.28 -10.15
CA ALA A 30 -0.88 24.43 -9.68
C ALA A 30 -0.93 23.09 -10.42
N GLY A 31 -0.71 23.10 -11.74
CA GLY A 31 -0.65 21.88 -12.55
C GLY A 31 0.47 20.93 -12.11
N LEU A 32 1.67 21.44 -11.84
CA LEU A 32 2.81 20.62 -11.38
C LEU A 32 2.60 20.08 -9.96
N GLY A 33 2.04 20.90 -9.06
CA GLY A 33 1.83 20.52 -7.67
C GLY A 33 0.83 19.36 -7.48
N PHE A 34 -0.19 19.28 -8.35
CA PHE A 34 -1.27 18.30 -8.21
C PHE A 34 -0.78 16.85 -8.33
N SER A 35 0.05 16.55 -9.34
CA SER A 35 0.52 15.18 -9.59
C SER A 35 1.40 14.63 -8.46
N PHE A 36 2.24 15.49 -7.87
CA PHE A 36 3.13 15.09 -6.77
C PHE A 36 2.33 14.71 -5.51
N PHE A 37 1.26 15.45 -5.24
CA PHE A 37 0.43 15.24 -4.06
C PHE A 37 -0.29 13.88 -4.05
N ASN A 38 -0.79 13.44 -5.21
CA ASN A 38 -1.44 12.13 -5.33
C ASN A 38 -0.46 10.97 -5.06
N ASN A 39 0.78 11.09 -5.53
CA ASN A 39 1.83 10.08 -5.27
C ASN A 39 2.16 9.96 -3.77
N ILE A 40 2.27 11.07 -3.05
CA ILE A 40 2.51 11.05 -1.60
C ILE A 40 1.32 10.42 -0.87
N ARG A 41 0.09 10.78 -1.24
CA ARG A 41 -1.12 10.20 -0.64
C ARG A 41 -1.17 8.69 -0.80
N ASN A 42 -0.87 8.18 -2.00
CA ASN A 42 -0.85 6.75 -2.26
C ASN A 42 0.25 6.05 -1.45
N ARG A 43 1.44 6.64 -1.34
CA ARG A 43 2.53 6.09 -0.51
C ARG A 43 2.14 5.98 0.97
N VAL A 44 1.51 7.01 1.53
CA VAL A 44 1.05 6.98 2.94
C VAL A 44 0.01 5.87 3.14
N ARG A 45 -0.91 5.68 2.18
CA ARG A 45 -1.90 4.59 2.23
C ARG A 45 -1.26 3.20 2.12
N VAL A 46 -0.16 3.05 1.37
CA VAL A 46 0.60 1.79 1.36
C VAL A 46 1.23 1.50 2.72
N VAL A 47 1.65 2.51 3.48
CA VAL A 47 2.23 2.30 4.82
C VAL A 47 1.21 1.69 5.78
N GLU A 48 -0.05 2.13 5.74
CA GLU A 48 -1.16 1.51 6.50
C GLU A 48 -1.26 0.00 6.19
N ALA A 49 -1.22 -0.35 4.90
CA ALA A 49 -1.26 -1.74 4.45
C ALA A 49 -0.09 -2.58 4.98
N VAL A 50 1.12 -2.03 4.96
CA VAL A 50 2.33 -2.71 5.44
C VAL A 50 2.28 -2.93 6.95
N VAL A 51 1.89 -1.92 7.73
CA VAL A 51 1.80 -2.04 9.19
C VAL A 51 0.77 -3.09 9.60
N ASN A 52 -0.39 -3.11 8.94
CA ASN A 52 -1.41 -4.12 9.22
C ASN A 52 -0.92 -5.53 8.85
N ALA A 53 -0.21 -5.70 7.74
CA ALA A 53 0.38 -6.98 7.35
C ALA A 53 1.42 -7.49 8.37
N GLU A 54 2.27 -6.60 8.90
CA GLU A 54 3.23 -6.94 9.96
C GLU A 54 2.53 -7.30 11.29
N GLY A 55 1.38 -6.66 11.57
CA GLY A 55 0.52 -7.02 12.69
C GLY A 55 -0.06 -8.44 12.55
N ILE A 56 -0.63 -8.77 11.39
CA ILE A 56 -1.15 -10.11 11.09
C ILE A 56 -0.04 -11.16 11.23
N GLN A 57 1.12 -10.87 10.67
CA GLN A 57 2.29 -11.75 10.73
C GLN A 57 2.71 -12.02 12.18
N THR A 58 2.74 -10.98 13.01
CA THR A 58 3.05 -11.12 14.44
C THR A 58 1.99 -11.93 15.18
N ALA A 59 0.71 -11.71 14.85
CA ALA A 59 -0.40 -12.47 15.42
C ALA A 59 -0.34 -13.97 15.04
N GLN A 60 0.01 -14.28 13.79
CA GLN A 60 0.24 -15.66 13.33
C GLN A 60 1.36 -16.35 14.11
N VAL A 61 2.49 -15.67 14.32
CA VAL A 61 3.60 -16.23 15.12
C VAL A 61 3.19 -16.41 16.58
N ALA A 62 2.45 -15.45 17.16
CA ALA A 62 1.95 -15.55 18.52
C ALA A 62 0.97 -16.72 18.68
N HIS A 63 0.07 -16.91 17.70
CA HIS A 63 -0.84 -18.04 17.65
C HIS A 63 -0.07 -19.36 17.57
N PHE A 64 0.89 -19.48 16.65
CA PHE A 64 1.71 -20.68 16.49
C PHE A 64 2.34 -21.11 17.82
N VAL A 65 3.00 -20.18 18.53
CA VAL A 65 3.69 -20.46 19.81
C VAL A 65 2.70 -20.74 20.97
N GLY A 66 1.51 -20.12 20.94
CA GLY A 66 0.49 -20.29 21.98
C GLY A 66 -0.44 -21.49 21.77
N SER A 67 -0.57 -21.96 20.53
CA SER A 67 -1.42 -23.09 20.15
C SER A 67 -0.80 -24.42 20.57
N LYS A 68 -1.63 -25.44 20.82
CA LYS A 68 -1.13 -26.79 21.17
C LYS A 68 -0.61 -27.54 19.94
N ASP A 69 -1.11 -27.18 18.77
CA ASP A 69 -0.88 -27.92 17.53
C ASP A 69 0.38 -27.42 16.79
N ASN A 70 0.93 -26.26 17.19
CA ASN A 70 2.05 -25.60 16.51
C ASN A 70 1.75 -25.42 15.01
N GLU A 71 0.56 -24.88 14.70
CA GLU A 71 0.11 -24.64 13.34
C GLU A 71 -0.25 -23.17 13.14
N PHE A 72 -0.03 -22.68 11.91
CA PHE A 72 -0.49 -21.37 11.48
C PHE A 72 -1.97 -21.42 11.08
N VAL A 73 -2.69 -20.34 11.32
CA VAL A 73 -4.11 -20.26 10.92
C VAL A 73 -4.19 -19.99 9.43
N GLU A 74 -4.85 -20.88 8.70
CA GLU A 74 -5.11 -20.69 7.27
C GLU A 74 -6.32 -19.77 7.05
N ILE A 75 -6.07 -18.60 6.48
CA ILE A 75 -7.10 -17.59 6.17
C ILE A 75 -7.16 -17.40 4.66
N VAL A 76 -7.95 -18.23 3.98
CA VAL A 76 -8.06 -18.23 2.51
C VAL A 76 -8.90 -17.06 1.99
N ALA A 77 -9.97 -16.74 2.71
CA ALA A 77 -10.90 -15.68 2.34
C ALA A 77 -10.28 -14.30 2.57
N TRP A 78 -10.53 -13.38 1.62
CA TRP A 78 -10.14 -11.98 1.77
C TRP A 78 -11.04 -11.28 2.79
N ALA A 79 -10.44 -10.59 3.75
CA ALA A 79 -11.13 -9.69 4.67
C ALA A 79 -10.70 -8.23 4.43
N PRO A 80 -11.63 -7.25 4.39
CA PRO A 80 -13.07 -7.41 4.60
C PRO A 80 -13.81 -8.06 3.40
N ASP A 81 -13.30 -7.91 2.18
CA ASP A 81 -13.83 -8.55 0.96
C ASP A 81 -12.72 -8.64 -0.13
N ASN A 82 -13.02 -9.12 -1.33
CA ASN A 82 -12.04 -9.28 -2.44
C ASN A 82 -12.03 -8.12 -3.48
N GLN A 83 -12.66 -6.99 -3.15
CA GLN A 83 -12.82 -5.79 -3.97
C GLN A 83 -12.32 -4.55 -3.20
N PRO A 84 -11.00 -4.42 -2.98
CA PRO A 84 -10.47 -3.18 -2.43
C PRO A 84 -10.76 -2.01 -3.36
N GLY A 85 -10.81 -0.81 -2.77
CA GLY A 85 -11.03 0.44 -3.45
C GLY A 85 -10.43 1.61 -2.68
N PRO A 86 -10.51 2.84 -3.23
CA PRO A 86 -9.84 4.01 -2.65
C PRO A 86 -10.48 4.50 -1.34
N THR A 87 -11.69 4.02 -1.02
CA THR A 87 -12.45 4.38 0.18
C THR A 87 -12.14 3.45 1.34
N LEU A 88 -12.25 3.99 2.56
CA LEU A 88 -12.25 3.19 3.79
C LEU A 88 -13.45 2.24 3.81
N ARG A 89 -13.24 1.04 4.35
CA ARG A 89 -14.24 -0.01 4.48
C ARG A 89 -14.18 -0.60 5.87
N ALA A 90 -15.36 -0.85 6.44
CA ALA A 90 -15.47 -1.49 7.75
C ALA A 90 -14.84 -2.89 7.73
N TRP A 91 -14.13 -3.23 8.80
CA TRP A 91 -13.57 -4.57 8.97
C TRP A 91 -14.69 -5.61 9.11
N ALA A 92 -14.56 -6.73 8.38
CA ALA A 92 -15.52 -7.82 8.46
C ALA A 92 -15.34 -8.58 9.78
N LYS A 93 -16.46 -8.98 10.39
CA LYS A 93 -16.48 -9.87 11.57
C LYS A 93 -16.67 -11.32 11.14
N ASN A 94 -16.35 -12.25 12.04
CA ASN A 94 -16.41 -13.70 11.81
C ASN A 94 -15.48 -14.13 10.66
N THR A 95 -14.28 -13.58 10.64
CA THR A 95 -13.22 -13.93 9.70
C THR A 95 -12.21 -14.86 10.37
N GLY A 96 -11.37 -15.53 9.60
CA GLY A 96 -10.25 -16.31 10.18
C GLY A 96 -9.27 -15.47 11.01
N PHE A 97 -9.30 -14.14 10.90
CA PHE A 97 -8.52 -13.25 11.75
C PHE A 97 -9.05 -13.17 13.19
N ASP A 98 -10.31 -13.51 13.43
CA ASP A 98 -10.87 -13.54 14.79
C ASP A 98 -10.27 -14.69 15.62
N GLU A 99 -9.87 -15.79 14.98
CA GLU A 99 -9.13 -16.89 15.62
C GLU A 99 -7.73 -16.45 16.05
N LEU A 100 -7.09 -15.59 15.25
CA LEU A 100 -5.82 -14.95 15.62
C LEU A 100 -5.98 -13.89 16.72
N GLY A 101 -7.21 -13.51 17.08
CA GLY A 101 -7.47 -12.36 17.94
C GLY A 101 -6.94 -11.05 17.36
N TRP A 102 -6.82 -10.96 16.04
CA TRP A 102 -6.28 -9.80 15.34
C TRP A 102 -7.37 -9.04 14.60
N SER A 103 -7.36 -7.72 14.74
CA SER A 103 -8.17 -6.81 13.93
C SER A 103 -7.42 -5.51 13.69
N PRO A 104 -7.61 -4.83 12.55
CA PRO A 104 -7.06 -3.50 12.33
C PRO A 104 -7.72 -2.47 13.25
N ASP A 105 -7.04 -1.34 13.44
CA ASP A 105 -7.62 -0.19 14.15
C ASP A 105 -8.58 0.57 13.21
N GLY A 106 -9.86 0.21 13.28
CA GLY A 106 -10.92 0.84 12.52
C GLY A 106 -11.07 0.34 11.09
N ASP A 107 -11.52 1.23 10.21
CA ASP A 107 -11.78 0.92 8.81
C ASP A 107 -10.46 0.80 8.02
N VAL A 108 -10.45 -0.08 7.02
CA VAL A 108 -9.27 -0.37 6.18
C VAL A 108 -9.54 -0.10 4.70
N ARG A 109 -8.49 0.23 3.94
CA ARG A 109 -8.57 0.36 2.47
C ARG A 109 -8.28 -0.95 1.76
N CYS A 110 -7.29 -1.68 2.25
CA CYS A 110 -6.82 -2.91 1.63
C CYS A 110 -7.53 -4.13 2.20
N SER A 111 -7.48 -5.21 1.44
CA SER A 111 -7.94 -6.52 1.86
C SER A 111 -6.75 -7.41 2.19
N TYR A 112 -6.92 -8.27 3.17
CA TYR A 112 -5.87 -9.13 3.70
C TYR A 112 -6.34 -10.58 3.67
N ARG A 113 -5.39 -11.48 3.46
CA ARG A 113 -5.57 -12.92 3.66
C ARG A 113 -4.23 -13.55 4.04
N SER A 114 -4.27 -14.74 4.58
CA SER A 114 -3.08 -15.51 4.93
C SER A 114 -3.27 -16.95 4.48
N PRO A 115 -3.09 -17.26 3.18
CA PRO A 115 -3.10 -18.64 2.72
C PRO A 115 -1.86 -19.31 3.35
N GLY A 116 -2.09 -20.09 4.40
CA GLY A 116 -1.03 -20.79 5.12
C GLY A 116 -0.30 -21.77 4.19
N PHE A 117 0.95 -22.09 4.54
CA PHE A 117 1.74 -23.11 3.86
C PHE A 117 2.20 -24.17 4.87
N GLY A 118 1.25 -24.75 5.61
CA GLY A 118 1.52 -25.76 6.63
C GLY A 118 2.18 -25.21 7.90
N THR A 119 3.06 -25.98 8.53
CA THR A 119 3.72 -25.67 9.82
C THR A 119 4.94 -24.76 9.72
N ASP A 120 5.50 -24.60 8.51
CA ASP A 120 6.87 -24.08 8.35
C ASP A 120 6.92 -22.66 7.79
N GLN A 121 5.82 -22.19 7.19
CA GLN A 121 5.78 -20.87 6.58
C GLN A 121 4.39 -20.23 6.72
N VAL A 122 4.41 -18.94 7.02
CA VAL A 122 3.23 -18.09 6.93
C VAL A 122 3.44 -17.02 5.87
N GLN A 123 2.46 -16.87 5.00
CA GLN A 123 2.39 -15.79 4.03
C GLN A 123 1.18 -14.93 4.35
N VAL A 124 1.40 -13.62 4.40
CA VAL A 124 0.35 -12.62 4.45
C VAL A 124 0.30 -11.95 3.08
N GLN A 125 -0.88 -11.96 2.47
CA GLN A 125 -1.10 -11.29 1.19
C GLN A 125 -1.99 -10.07 1.42
N VAL A 126 -1.58 -8.96 0.81
CA VAL A 126 -2.35 -7.72 0.84
C VAL A 126 -2.79 -7.36 -0.57
N LEU A 127 -4.06 -6.99 -0.73
CA LEU A 127 -4.65 -6.53 -1.98
C LEU A 127 -5.17 -5.10 -1.80
N CYS A 128 -4.67 -4.17 -2.61
CA CYS A 128 -5.06 -2.76 -2.54
C CYS A 128 -5.41 -2.21 -3.93
N ASP A 129 -6.35 -1.26 -3.99
CA ASP A 129 -6.65 -0.39 -5.13
C ASP A 129 -6.72 1.04 -4.58
N LEU A 130 -5.62 1.80 -4.66
CA LEU A 130 -5.44 3.07 -3.95
C LEU A 130 -5.78 4.30 -4.79
N ASP A 131 -5.72 4.17 -6.10
CA ASP A 131 -5.99 5.19 -7.11
C ASP A 131 -7.34 4.99 -7.82
N GLY A 132 -8.03 3.86 -7.59
CA GLY A 132 -9.39 3.63 -8.09
C GLY A 132 -9.44 3.33 -9.59
N ASP A 133 -8.31 2.97 -10.19
CA ASP A 133 -8.22 2.58 -11.59
C ASP A 133 -8.51 1.07 -11.81
N ARG A 134 -8.86 0.36 -10.72
CA ARG A 134 -9.08 -1.10 -10.66
C ARG A 134 -7.81 -1.92 -10.89
N SER A 135 -6.65 -1.28 -10.98
CA SER A 135 -5.35 -1.93 -10.91
C SER A 135 -5.12 -2.36 -9.46
N ARG A 136 -4.83 -3.64 -9.27
CA ARG A 136 -4.68 -4.21 -7.93
C ARG A 136 -3.21 -4.43 -7.66
N ILE A 137 -2.73 -3.86 -6.57
CA ILE A 137 -1.38 -4.12 -6.08
C ILE A 137 -1.48 -5.28 -5.10
N LEU A 138 -0.80 -6.39 -5.42
CA LEU A 138 -0.61 -7.50 -4.51
C LEU A 138 0.76 -7.34 -3.85
N VAL A 139 0.79 -7.12 -2.54
CA VAL A 139 2.02 -7.06 -1.75
C VAL A 139 2.13 -8.37 -0.98
N PRO A 140 2.87 -9.38 -1.47
CA PRO A 140 3.14 -10.57 -0.70
C PRO A 140 4.14 -10.25 0.41
N ARG A 141 3.87 -10.75 1.61
CA ARG A 141 4.75 -10.68 2.77
C ARG A 141 4.92 -12.09 3.31
N ASP A 142 6.12 -12.63 3.14
CA ASP A 142 6.44 -13.99 3.55
C ASP A 142 7.27 -13.99 4.84
N VAL A 143 6.91 -14.87 5.76
CA VAL A 143 7.77 -15.34 6.83
C VAL A 143 7.96 -16.82 6.69
N THR A 144 9.12 -17.20 6.21
CA THR A 144 9.59 -18.57 6.35
C THR A 144 10.14 -18.72 7.77
N LEU A 145 9.53 -19.61 8.57
CA LEU A 145 10.22 -20.11 9.74
C LEU A 145 11.24 -21.12 9.24
N ALA A 146 12.45 -20.67 8.94
CA ALA A 146 13.55 -21.61 8.78
C ALA A 146 13.82 -22.24 10.16
N MET A 147 13.28 -23.44 10.40
CA MET A 147 13.79 -24.33 11.44
C MET A 147 15.19 -24.81 11.03
N ALA A 148 16.15 -23.90 10.99
CA ALA A 148 17.55 -24.25 10.84
C ALA A 148 17.99 -24.86 12.17
N ASN A 149 17.91 -26.18 12.31
CA ASN A 149 18.67 -27.00 13.29
C ASN A 149 19.14 -26.23 14.55
N GLY A 150 18.21 -25.82 15.43
CA GLY A 150 18.54 -25.15 16.70
C GLY A 150 18.79 -23.64 16.67
N GLY A 151 18.47 -22.93 15.59
CA GLY A 151 18.73 -21.49 15.41
C GLY A 151 17.50 -20.60 15.64
N ARG A 152 17.52 -19.89 16.77
CA ARG A 152 16.87 -18.60 17.11
C ARG A 152 15.81 -18.02 16.13
N TRP A 153 14.59 -17.80 16.65
CA TRP A 153 13.55 -16.97 16.03
C TRP A 153 14.08 -15.62 15.53
N GLY A 154 13.84 -15.27 14.25
CA GLY A 154 14.04 -13.90 13.77
C GLY A 154 14.84 -13.68 12.49
N GLN A 155 15.14 -14.70 11.68
CA GLN A 155 15.66 -14.43 10.33
C GLN A 155 14.52 -13.98 9.42
N ARG A 156 14.46 -12.66 9.17
CA ARG A 156 13.63 -12.09 8.10
C ARG A 156 14.00 -12.80 6.79
N ALA A 157 13.05 -13.50 6.17
CA ALA A 157 13.13 -13.78 4.75
C ALA A 157 13.34 -12.45 4.02
N ALA A 158 14.12 -12.49 2.93
CA ALA A 158 14.61 -11.31 2.22
C ALA A 158 13.54 -10.22 2.06
N SER A 159 13.97 -8.96 2.20
CA SER A 159 13.11 -7.76 2.09
C SER A 159 12.08 -7.93 0.97
N PRO A 160 10.78 -7.74 1.24
CA PRO A 160 9.75 -8.04 0.27
C PRO A 160 9.81 -7.02 -0.86
N ASP A 161 10.03 -7.54 -2.05
CA ASP A 161 9.93 -6.79 -3.28
C ASP A 161 8.45 -6.45 -3.53
N ILE A 162 8.14 -5.17 -3.70
CA ILE A 162 6.80 -4.71 -4.09
C ILE A 162 6.60 -5.12 -5.56
N CYS A 163 5.87 -6.20 -5.82
CA CYS A 163 5.47 -6.57 -7.18
C CYS A 163 4.22 -5.75 -7.56
N VAL A 164 4.35 -4.79 -8.49
CA VAL A 164 3.22 -4.04 -9.06
C VAL A 164 2.71 -4.80 -10.29
N PHE A 165 1.49 -5.35 -10.24
CA PHE A 165 0.84 -5.94 -11.39
C PHE A 165 -0.06 -4.90 -12.07
N GLY A 166 0.39 -4.33 -13.18
CA GLY A 166 -0.43 -3.46 -14.04
C GLY A 166 -1.03 -4.25 -15.22
N PRO A 167 -2.17 -3.81 -15.79
CA PRO A 167 -2.65 -4.36 -17.05
C PRO A 167 -1.60 -4.12 -18.16
N THR A 168 -1.15 -5.20 -18.78
CA THR A 168 -0.17 -5.19 -19.87
C THR A 168 -0.78 -4.64 -21.14
N ALA A 169 -0.78 -3.31 -21.28
CA ALA A 169 -1.01 -2.63 -22.54
C ALA A 169 0.13 -1.63 -22.82
N GLY A 170 1.22 -2.12 -23.42
CA GLY A 170 1.98 -1.34 -24.41
C GLY A 170 3.04 -0.34 -23.93
N ILE A 171 3.71 -0.51 -22.78
CA ILE A 171 4.85 0.36 -22.42
C ILE A 171 6.19 -0.34 -22.76
N PRO A 172 7.06 0.24 -23.60
CA PRO A 172 8.37 -0.33 -23.95
C PRO A 172 9.34 -0.35 -22.75
N SER A 173 10.05 -1.46 -22.61
CA SER A 173 10.73 -1.96 -21.41
C SER A 173 12.09 -1.34 -21.07
N GLU A 174 12.43 -0.13 -21.52
CA GLU A 174 13.83 0.34 -21.47
C GLU A 174 14.20 1.37 -20.38
N ARG A 175 13.27 1.77 -19.50
CA ARG A 175 13.64 2.65 -18.36
C ARG A 175 12.91 2.30 -17.06
N LEU A 176 13.24 1.16 -16.49
CA LEU A 176 13.05 0.92 -15.06
C LEU A 176 14.15 -0.03 -14.55
N SER A 177 15.35 0.54 -14.36
CA SER A 177 16.41 -0.11 -13.58
C SER A 177 16.06 -0.03 -12.09
N LEU A 178 15.03 -0.75 -11.68
CA LEU A 178 14.96 -1.32 -10.32
C LEU A 178 15.48 -2.74 -10.45
N ARG A 179 16.45 -3.11 -9.62
CA ARG A 179 17.02 -4.46 -9.58
C ARG A 179 15.87 -5.46 -9.43
N THR A 180 15.50 -6.11 -10.51
CA THR A 180 14.68 -7.31 -10.51
C THR A 180 15.52 -8.43 -9.92
N HIS A 181 15.39 -8.65 -8.61
CA HIS A 181 15.64 -9.97 -8.06
C HIS A 181 14.47 -10.87 -8.49
N SER A 182 14.83 -12.07 -8.97
CA SER A 182 14.03 -13.02 -9.73
C SER A 182 12.94 -13.76 -8.92
N SER A 183 12.28 -13.09 -7.97
CA SER A 183 11.35 -13.76 -7.04
C SER A 183 9.87 -13.38 -7.18
N CYS A 184 9.47 -12.53 -8.13
CA CYS A 184 8.06 -12.38 -8.51
C CYS A 184 7.67 -13.56 -9.44
N TYR A 185 7.54 -14.78 -8.89
CA TYR A 185 7.07 -15.93 -9.66
C TYR A 185 5.57 -15.81 -9.93
N ALA A 186 5.22 -15.75 -11.22
CA ALA A 186 3.88 -15.87 -11.72
C ALA A 186 3.36 -17.31 -11.51
N THR A 187 2.29 -17.49 -10.74
CA THR A 187 1.43 -18.66 -10.93
C THR A 187 0.47 -18.35 -12.08
N ARG A 188 0.95 -18.55 -13.30
CA ARG A 188 0.08 -18.71 -14.47
C ARG A 188 -0.67 -20.02 -14.26
N SER A 189 -1.97 -19.95 -13.96
CA SER A 189 -2.85 -21.12 -14.05
C SER A 189 -2.91 -21.56 -15.51
N GLU A 190 -2.20 -22.64 -15.87
CA GLU A 190 -2.48 -23.38 -17.09
C GLU A 190 -3.82 -24.09 -16.89
N ALA A 191 -4.89 -23.38 -17.25
CA ALA A 191 -6.13 -24.01 -17.62
C ALA A 191 -5.92 -24.69 -18.97
N GLY A 192 -5.97 -26.02 -18.95
CA GLY A 192 -6.44 -26.91 -20.01
C GLY A 192 -6.04 -26.63 -21.47
N GLU A 193 -5.21 -27.50 -22.01
CA GLU A 193 -5.45 -28.16 -23.30
C GLU A 193 -4.59 -29.42 -23.36
N TYR A 194 -5.27 -30.58 -23.33
CA TYR A 194 -5.04 -31.88 -23.98
C TYR A 194 -5.65 -33.01 -23.14
#